data_AF-A0A1G6NZ34-F1
#
_entry.id   AF-A0A1G6NZ34-F1
#
_cell.length_a   1.000
_cell.length_b   1.000
_cell.length_c   1.000
_cell.angle_alpha   90.00
_cell.angle_beta   90.00
_cell.angle_gamma   90.00
#
_symmetry.space_group_name_H-M   'P 1'
#
loop_
_entity.id
_entity.type
_entity.pdbx_description
1 polymer ?
#
loop_
_entity_poly.entity_id
_entity_poly.type
_entity_poly.pdbx_seq_one_letter_code
_entity_poly.pdbx_strand_id
1 'polypeptide(L)'
;MKTIKVNNYKMEKIASRMTKKFGKIKRGEEDNYTMELFTIESNLIKTHRRYPDYKSRRAIEAINLFLLKIDVYLSNGIEYDFSGQLKDGNKVFLEALQMSCDPFYNEELKTALSKDIDLEDRGTREKIFEIPVKCLLRIKKSVEMWIRELGNYGYFKFLEEQMGSEIEGKELDYTIRLN
;
A
#
# COMPACT_ATOMS: atom_id res chain seq x y z
N MET A 1 18.19 2.67 18.81
CA MET A 1 16.96 2.90 18.01
C MET A 1 16.19 4.07 18.60
N LYS A 2 15.61 4.93 17.76
CA LYS A 2 14.78 6.05 18.19
C LYS A 2 13.33 5.78 17.79
N THR A 3 12.45 5.63 18.77
CA THR A 3 11.01 5.48 18.53
C THR A 3 10.34 6.84 18.41
N ILE A 4 9.52 7.02 17.38
CA ILE A 4 8.83 8.27 17.08
C ILE A 4 7.32 8.01 17.04
N LYS A 5 6.55 8.74 17.84
CA LYS A 5 5.09 8.67 17.80
C LYS A 5 4.54 9.21 16.48
N VAL A 6 3.69 8.44 15.81
CA VAL A 6 3.04 8.88 14.57
C VAL A 6 1.88 9.81 14.90
N ASN A 7 1.85 10.95 14.22
CA ASN A 7 0.78 11.94 14.28
C ASN A 7 0.28 12.25 12.85
N ASN A 8 -0.82 13.01 12.75
CA ASN A 8 -1.43 13.35 11.45
C ASN A 8 -0.45 14.07 10.51
N TYR A 9 0.42 14.92 11.05
CA TYR A 9 1.45 15.59 10.24
C TYR A 9 2.38 14.60 9.54
N LYS A 10 2.83 13.55 10.25
CA LYS A 10 3.66 12.49 9.64
C LYS A 10 2.90 11.69 8.60
N MET A 11 1.64 11.35 8.89
CA MET A 11 0.74 10.68 7.96
C MET A 11 0.59 11.48 6.66
N GLU A 12 0.48 12.80 6.73
CA GLU A 12 0.32 13.66 5.56
C GLU A 12 1.63 13.84 4.79
N LYS A 13 2.78 13.91 5.48
CA LYS A 13 4.08 14.18 4.83
C LYS A 13 4.73 12.96 4.21
N ILE A 14 4.39 11.73 4.62
CA ILE A 14 5.10 10.54 4.17
C ILE A 14 4.99 10.33 2.65
N ALA A 15 3.81 10.57 2.06
CA ALA A 15 3.61 10.43 0.62
C ALA A 15 4.53 11.35 -0.19
N SER A 16 4.73 12.60 0.27
CA SER A 16 5.66 13.54 -0.36
C SER A 16 7.12 13.10 -0.21
N ARG A 17 7.52 12.61 0.97
CA ARG A 17 8.87 12.07 1.20
C ARG A 17 9.16 10.88 0.28
N MET A 18 8.21 9.94 0.19
CA MET A 18 8.35 8.77 -0.67
C MET A 18 8.34 9.13 -2.15
N THR A 19 7.56 10.13 -2.57
CA THR A 19 7.61 10.66 -3.93
C THR A 19 8.98 11.26 -4.26
N LYS A 20 9.63 11.95 -3.31
CA LYS A 20 10.99 12.49 -3.53
C LYS A 20 12.04 11.39 -3.64
N LYS A 21 11.88 10.29 -2.91
CA LYS A 21 12.83 9.16 -2.91
C LYS A 21 12.68 8.28 -4.15
N PHE A 22 11.45 7.88 -4.46
CA PHE A 22 11.18 6.86 -5.49
C PHE A 22 10.55 7.43 -6.77
N GLY A 23 10.11 8.68 -6.76
CA GLY A 23 9.33 9.25 -7.86
C GLY A 23 7.86 8.84 -7.81
N LYS A 24 7.20 8.90 -8.97
CA LYS A 24 5.79 8.59 -9.16
C LYS A 24 5.59 7.94 -10.53
N ILE A 25 4.55 7.12 -10.67
CA ILE A 25 4.04 6.70 -11.98
C ILE A 25 3.60 7.95 -12.73
N LYS A 26 4.10 8.16 -13.96
CA LYS A 26 3.63 9.27 -14.80
C LYS A 26 2.30 8.87 -15.44
N ARG A 27 1.50 9.88 -15.78
CA ARG A 27 0.25 9.66 -16.48
C ARG A 27 0.52 9.02 -17.85
N GLY A 28 -0.18 7.94 -18.16
CA GLY A 28 0.00 7.15 -19.37
C GLY A 28 1.10 6.09 -19.26
N GLU A 29 1.77 5.96 -18.11
CA GLU A 29 2.75 4.91 -17.85
C GLU A 29 2.21 3.82 -16.91
N GLU A 30 0.93 3.88 -16.52
CA GLU A 30 0.28 2.92 -15.61
C GLU A 30 0.37 1.48 -16.11
N ASP A 31 0.31 1.24 -17.43
CA ASP A 31 0.34 -0.10 -18.02
C ASP A 31 1.61 -0.91 -17.67
N ASN A 32 2.72 -0.21 -17.39
CA ASN A 32 3.97 -0.85 -16.96
C ASN A 32 3.90 -1.44 -15.54
N TYR A 33 2.83 -1.13 -14.81
CA TYR A 33 2.57 -1.46 -13.41
C TYR A 33 1.23 -2.18 -13.22
N THR A 34 0.59 -2.63 -14.31
CA THR A 34 -0.76 -3.21 -14.27
C THR A 34 -0.84 -4.38 -13.32
N MET A 35 0.15 -5.26 -13.29
CA MET A 35 0.13 -6.44 -12.43
C MET A 35 0.12 -6.05 -10.95
N GLU A 36 0.97 -5.11 -10.53
CA GLU A 36 1.05 -4.68 -9.14
C GLU A 36 -0.15 -3.81 -8.73
N LEU A 37 -0.59 -2.91 -9.62
CA LEU A 37 -1.79 -2.11 -9.40
C LEU A 37 -3.01 -3.02 -9.23
N PHE A 38 -3.20 -3.98 -10.14
CA PHE A 38 -4.31 -4.92 -10.10
C PHE A 38 -4.30 -5.75 -8.82
N THR A 39 -3.15 -6.29 -8.41
CA THR A 39 -3.05 -7.08 -7.18
C THR A 39 -3.39 -6.24 -5.93
N ILE A 40 -2.84 -5.02 -5.83
CA ILE A 40 -3.13 -4.14 -4.69
C ILE A 40 -4.61 -3.73 -4.68
N GLU A 41 -5.16 -3.31 -5.82
CA GLU A 41 -6.55 -2.86 -5.93
C GLU A 41 -7.54 -4.03 -5.75
N SER A 42 -7.22 -5.23 -6.24
CA SER A 42 -7.99 -6.46 -6.00
C SER A 42 -8.11 -6.76 -4.51
N ASN A 43 -6.99 -6.73 -3.78
CA ASN A 43 -7.00 -6.92 -2.34
C ASN A 43 -7.84 -5.84 -1.62
N LEU A 44 -7.74 -4.58 -2.05
CA LEU A 44 -8.57 -3.50 -1.49
C LEU A 44 -10.07 -3.72 -1.74
N ILE A 45 -10.47 -4.18 -2.93
CA ILE A 45 -11.88 -4.52 -3.23
C ILE A 45 -12.34 -5.69 -2.37
N LYS A 46 -11.58 -6.79 -2.33
CA LYS A 46 -11.90 -7.97 -1.51
C LYS A 46 -12.09 -7.59 -0.04
N THR A 47 -11.22 -6.74 0.49
CA THR A 47 -11.35 -6.20 1.85
C THR A 47 -12.57 -5.31 2.02
N HIS A 48 -12.86 -4.43 1.05
CA HIS A 48 -14.06 -3.59 1.12
C HIS A 48 -15.35 -4.40 1.09
N ARG A 49 -15.44 -5.43 0.25
CA ARG A 49 -16.59 -6.37 0.23
C ARG A 49 -16.80 -7.06 1.57
N ARG A 50 -15.72 -7.35 2.31
CA ARG A 50 -15.78 -7.94 3.66
C ARG A 50 -16.19 -6.91 4.72
N TYR A 51 -15.83 -5.65 4.53
CA TYR A 51 -16.09 -4.55 5.46
C TYR A 51 -16.70 -3.32 4.74
N PRO A 52 -17.94 -3.43 4.23
CA PRO A 52 -18.52 -2.42 3.33
C PRO A 52 -18.76 -1.07 4.02
N ASP A 53 -18.87 -1.04 5.35
CA ASP A 53 -19.09 0.18 6.13
C ASP A 53 -17.85 1.08 6.21
N TYR A 54 -16.67 0.58 5.83
CA TYR A 54 -15.45 1.37 5.88
C TYR A 54 -15.29 2.25 4.63
N LYS A 55 -15.33 3.55 4.89
CA LYS A 55 -15.17 4.63 3.90
C LYS A 55 -13.82 4.57 3.21
N SER A 56 -13.76 5.05 1.96
CA SER A 56 -12.54 5.15 1.14
C SER A 56 -11.39 5.88 1.83
N ARG A 57 -11.68 6.83 2.73
CA ARG A 57 -10.66 7.53 3.53
C ARG A 57 -9.79 6.57 4.36
N ARG A 58 -10.33 5.42 4.78
CA ARG A 58 -9.56 4.41 5.53
C ARG A 58 -8.43 3.80 4.68
N ALA A 59 -8.62 3.68 3.37
CA ALA A 59 -7.56 3.25 2.45
C ALA A 59 -6.42 4.28 2.38
N ILE A 60 -6.71 5.59 2.39
CA ILE A 60 -5.66 6.64 2.45
C ILE A 60 -4.84 6.51 3.73
N GLU A 61 -5.50 6.30 4.87
CA GLU A 61 -4.83 6.09 6.16
C GLU A 61 -3.95 4.84 6.12
N ALA A 62 -4.48 3.72 5.62
CA ALA A 62 -3.72 2.48 5.46
C ALA A 62 -2.49 2.64 4.56
N ILE A 63 -2.63 3.35 3.43
CA ILE A 63 -1.50 3.64 2.53
C ILE A 63 -0.44 4.46 3.26
N ASN A 64 -0.83 5.52 3.98
CA ASN A 64 0.14 6.35 4.71
C ASN A 64 0.83 5.56 5.85
N LEU A 65 0.09 4.70 6.56
CA LEU A 65 0.67 3.79 7.56
C LEU A 65 1.67 2.83 6.92
N PHE A 66 1.33 2.26 5.77
CA PHE A 66 2.22 1.33 5.10
C PHE A 66 3.48 2.01 4.56
N LEU A 67 3.36 3.20 3.96
CA LEU A 67 4.52 4.00 3.56
C LEU A 67 5.42 4.36 4.75
N LEU A 68 4.87 4.57 5.96
CA LEU A 68 5.66 4.76 7.17
C LEU A 68 6.35 3.47 7.62
N LYS A 69 5.72 2.30 7.49
CA LYS A 69 6.39 1.01 7.72
C LYS A 69 7.55 0.78 6.75
N ILE A 70 7.35 1.08 5.47
CA ILE A 70 8.43 1.02 4.47
C ILE A 70 9.56 1.98 4.86
N ASP A 71 9.27 3.19 5.33
CA ASP A 71 10.29 4.13 5.83
C ASP A 71 11.13 3.53 6.98
N VAL A 72 10.53 2.71 7.85
CA VAL A 72 11.25 1.97 8.92
C VAL A 72 12.22 0.97 8.31
N TYR A 73 11.74 0.11 7.39
CA TYR A 73 12.56 -0.92 6.73
C TYR A 73 13.79 -0.35 6.00
N LEU A 74 13.66 0.89 5.51
CA LEU A 74 14.70 1.60 4.76
C LEU A 74 15.56 2.53 5.64
N SER A 75 15.24 2.65 6.94
CA SER A 75 15.96 3.53 7.87
C SER A 75 17.03 2.80 8.67
N ASN A 76 18.06 3.53 9.08
CA ASN A 76 19.04 3.02 10.03
C ASN A 76 18.61 3.44 11.46
N GLY A 77 17.67 2.71 12.05
CA GLY A 77 17.35 2.81 13.48
C GLY A 77 16.25 3.79 13.89
N ILE A 78 15.32 4.11 12.99
CA ILE A 78 14.06 4.80 13.33
C ILE A 78 12.94 3.77 13.45
N GLU A 79 12.21 3.82 14.56
CA GLU A 79 10.97 3.07 14.75
C GLU A 79 9.79 4.03 14.85
N TYR A 80 8.60 3.57 14.46
CA TYR A 80 7.37 4.34 14.60
C TYR A 80 6.40 3.68 15.58
N ASP A 81 5.88 4.47 16.51
CA ASP A 81 4.74 4.07 17.34
C ASP A 81 3.43 4.47 16.63
N PHE A 82 2.72 3.45 16.14
CA PHE A 82 1.46 3.58 15.40
C PHE A 82 0.21 3.54 16.29
N SER A 83 0.34 3.34 17.61
CA SER A 83 -0.79 3.12 18.53
C SER A 83 -1.89 4.20 18.45
N GLY A 84 -1.51 5.44 18.20
CA GLY A 84 -2.45 6.56 18.07
C GLY A 84 -3.24 6.58 16.75
N GLN A 85 -2.74 5.93 15.71
CA GLN A 85 -3.26 6.04 14.32
C GLN A 85 -3.89 4.74 13.82
N LEU A 86 -3.50 3.59 14.37
CA LEU A 86 -4.10 2.31 14.00
C LEU A 86 -5.53 2.23 14.57
N LYS A 87 -6.51 2.02 13.70
CA LYS A 87 -7.94 1.89 13.99
C LYS A 87 -8.49 0.73 13.18
N ASP A 88 -9.53 0.05 13.65
CA ASP A 88 -10.09 -1.13 12.97
C ASP A 88 -10.33 -0.89 11.47
N GLY A 89 -10.91 0.27 11.13
CA GLY A 89 -11.17 0.65 9.75
C GLY A 89 -9.94 0.74 8.85
N ASN A 90 -8.80 1.25 9.34
CA ASN A 90 -7.57 1.33 8.52
C ASN A 90 -6.67 0.09 8.67
N LYS A 91 -6.83 -0.68 9.75
CA LYS A 91 -6.06 -1.89 10.00
C LYS A 91 -6.35 -2.97 8.97
N VAL A 92 -7.61 -3.19 8.62
CA VAL A 92 -7.98 -4.23 7.62
C VAL A 92 -7.45 -3.90 6.23
N PHE A 93 -7.44 -2.62 5.84
CA PHE A 93 -6.84 -2.21 4.57
C PHE A 93 -5.32 -2.24 4.64
N LEU A 94 -4.71 -1.90 5.79
CA LEU A 94 -3.26 -2.01 5.96
C LEU A 94 -2.79 -3.45 5.77
N GLU A 95 -3.50 -4.41 6.35
CA GLU A 95 -3.25 -5.84 6.16
C GLU A 95 -3.37 -6.24 4.67
N ALA A 96 -4.41 -5.79 3.97
CA ALA A 96 -4.59 -6.05 2.54
C ALA A 96 -3.41 -5.53 1.69
N LEU A 97 -2.92 -4.32 2.00
CA LEU A 97 -1.76 -3.73 1.35
C LEU A 97 -0.47 -4.49 1.68
N GLN A 98 -0.28 -4.90 2.94
CA GLN A 98 0.91 -5.64 3.34
C GLN A 98 0.92 -7.05 2.73
N MET A 99 -0.21 -7.74 2.68
CA MET A 99 -0.33 -9.03 1.99
C MET A 99 0.09 -8.92 0.52
N SER A 100 -0.25 -7.82 -0.16
CA SER A 100 0.04 -7.67 -1.60
C SER A 100 1.54 -7.58 -1.95
N CYS A 101 2.36 -6.96 -1.09
CA CYS A 101 3.73 -6.56 -1.47
C CYS A 101 4.71 -6.30 -0.31
N ASP A 102 4.40 -6.70 0.93
CA ASP A 102 5.31 -6.57 2.07
C ASP A 102 5.97 -7.92 2.43
N PRO A 103 7.23 -8.19 2.04
CA PRO A 103 7.91 -9.43 2.41
C PRO A 103 8.25 -9.54 3.90
N PHE A 104 8.05 -8.49 4.70
CA PHE A 104 8.22 -8.55 6.15
C PHE A 104 6.90 -8.83 6.88
N TYR A 105 5.82 -9.04 6.12
CA TYR A 105 4.49 -9.38 6.62
C TYR A 105 3.91 -10.64 5.95
N ASN A 106 4.05 -10.75 4.63
CA ASN A 106 3.62 -11.91 3.87
C ASN A 106 4.78 -12.93 3.76
N GLU A 107 4.69 -14.02 4.52
CA GLU A 107 5.70 -15.08 4.55
C GLU A 107 5.83 -15.85 3.22
N GLU A 108 4.77 -15.95 2.42
CA GLU A 108 4.85 -16.57 1.09
C GLU A 108 5.67 -15.70 0.14
N LEU A 109 5.40 -14.39 0.13
CA LEU A 109 6.17 -13.41 -0.63
C LEU A 109 7.64 -13.39 -0.16
N LYS A 110 7.86 -13.41 1.16
CA LYS A 110 9.20 -13.48 1.74
C LYS A 110 9.95 -14.72 1.26
N THR A 111 9.31 -15.88 1.34
CA THR A 111 9.89 -17.18 0.96
C THR A 111 10.22 -17.19 -0.53
N ALA A 112 9.36 -16.60 -1.35
CA ALA A 112 9.59 -16.53 -2.79
C ALA A 112 10.75 -15.59 -3.16
N LEU A 113 10.90 -14.45 -2.47
CA LEU A 113 12.00 -13.50 -2.72
C LEU A 113 13.34 -13.95 -2.13
N SER A 114 13.35 -14.53 -0.93
CA SER A 114 14.59 -14.85 -0.18
C SER A 114 15.41 -15.99 -0.80
N LYS A 115 14.92 -16.65 -1.85
CA LYS A 115 15.67 -17.68 -2.57
C LYS A 115 16.88 -17.10 -3.31
N ASP A 116 16.73 -15.89 -3.84
CA ASP A 116 17.70 -15.27 -4.74
C ASP A 116 18.17 -13.89 -4.24
N ILE A 117 17.58 -13.40 -3.14
CA ILE A 117 17.71 -12.01 -2.69
C ILE A 117 17.98 -11.93 -1.19
N ASP A 118 19.00 -11.15 -0.81
CA ASP A 118 19.27 -10.80 0.59
C ASP A 118 18.37 -9.65 1.07
N LEU A 119 17.30 -9.99 1.79
CA LEU A 119 16.37 -9.01 2.36
C LEU A 119 16.96 -8.21 3.53
N GLU A 120 18.15 -8.53 4.05
CA GLU A 120 18.84 -7.72 5.05
C GLU A 120 19.59 -6.54 4.43
N ASP A 121 20.01 -6.65 3.17
CA ASP A 121 20.65 -5.56 2.46
C ASP A 121 19.66 -4.41 2.19
N ARG A 122 20.08 -3.20 2.59
CA ARG A 122 19.26 -2.01 2.42
C ARG A 122 19.07 -1.63 0.94
N GLY A 123 20.11 -1.77 0.11
CA GLY A 123 20.01 -1.45 -1.32
C GLY A 123 18.96 -2.33 -2.00
N THR A 124 18.91 -3.58 -1.58
CA THR A 124 17.93 -4.58 -1.99
C THR A 124 16.52 -4.22 -1.54
N ARG A 125 16.32 -3.85 -0.26
CA ARG A 125 15.02 -3.35 0.22
C ARG A 125 14.53 -2.13 -0.57
N GLU A 126 15.43 -1.20 -0.91
CA GLU A 126 15.07 -0.03 -1.72
C GLU A 126 14.56 -0.44 -3.11
N LYS A 127 15.20 -1.41 -3.78
CA LYS A 127 14.75 -1.93 -5.07
C LYS A 127 13.39 -2.63 -4.99
N ILE A 128 13.21 -3.50 -3.99
CA ILE A 128 11.96 -4.27 -3.80
C ILE A 128 10.77 -3.32 -3.59
N PHE A 129 10.94 -2.27 -2.80
CA PHE A 129 9.85 -1.34 -2.49
C PHE A 129 9.67 -0.22 -3.52
N GLU A 130 10.54 -0.06 -4.52
CA GLU A 130 10.41 1.02 -5.50
C GLU A 130 9.05 0.98 -6.23
N ILE A 131 8.69 -0.17 -6.80
CA ILE A 131 7.45 -0.34 -7.54
C ILE A 131 6.22 -0.31 -6.61
N PRO A 132 6.18 -1.06 -5.49
CA PRO A 132 5.10 -0.96 -4.50
C PRO A 132 4.83 0.47 -4.05
N VAL A 133 5.87 1.24 -3.71
CA VAL A 133 5.72 2.64 -3.28
C VAL A 133 5.10 3.50 -4.38
N LYS A 134 5.55 3.36 -5.62
CA LYS A 134 4.98 4.08 -6.78
C LYS A 134 3.50 3.75 -6.98
N CYS A 135 3.12 2.47 -6.85
CA CYS A 135 1.73 2.02 -6.96
C CYS A 135 0.86 2.58 -5.83
N LEU A 136 1.32 2.48 -4.58
CA LEU A 136 0.63 3.04 -3.40
C LEU A 136 0.39 4.55 -3.55
N LEU A 137 1.37 5.29 -4.06
CA LEU A 137 1.22 6.73 -4.32
C LEU A 137 0.22 7.03 -5.45
N ARG A 138 0.16 6.18 -6.48
CA ARG A 138 -0.81 6.30 -7.59
C ARG A 138 -2.24 6.00 -7.12
N ILE A 139 -2.40 4.92 -6.36
CA ILE A 139 -3.66 4.50 -5.75
C ILE A 139 -4.16 5.58 -4.79
N LYS A 140 -3.32 6.09 -3.89
CA LYS A 140 -3.69 7.18 -2.96
C LYS A 140 -4.31 8.37 -3.68
N LYS A 141 -3.73 8.79 -4.81
CA LYS A 141 -4.29 9.88 -5.63
C LYS A 141 -5.64 9.53 -6.25
N SER A 142 -5.81 8.28 -6.68
CA SER A 142 -7.09 7.76 -7.18
C SER A 142 -8.16 7.80 -6.08
N VAL A 143 -7.82 7.32 -4.87
CA VAL A 143 -8.72 7.36 -3.71
C VAL A 143 -9.14 8.81 -3.39
N GLU A 144 -8.17 9.74 -3.36
CA GLU A 144 -8.45 11.15 -3.11
C GLU A 144 -9.34 11.79 -4.18
N MET A 145 -9.13 11.45 -5.46
CA MET A 145 -9.97 11.91 -6.56
C MET A 145 -11.40 11.40 -6.39
N TRP A 146 -11.59 10.09 -6.23
CA TRP A 146 -12.92 9.51 -6.17
C TRP A 146 -13.68 9.85 -4.89
N ILE A 147 -12.98 10.16 -3.79
CA ILE A 147 -13.64 10.77 -2.63
C ILE A 147 -14.23 12.14 -2.96
N ARG A 148 -13.53 12.96 -3.75
CA ARG A 148 -14.04 14.27 -4.18
C ARG A 148 -15.20 14.15 -5.15
N GLU A 149 -15.11 13.24 -6.12
CA GLU A 149 -16.11 13.12 -7.19
C GLU A 149 -17.36 12.34 -6.74
N LEU A 150 -17.20 11.29 -5.93
CA LEU A 150 -18.27 10.33 -5.61
C LEU A 150 -18.52 10.15 -4.10
N GLY A 151 -17.87 10.95 -3.25
CA GLY A 151 -18.10 10.98 -1.81
C GLY A 151 -17.41 9.86 -1.02
N ASN A 152 -17.92 9.58 0.17
CA ASN A 152 -17.23 8.78 1.20
C ASN A 152 -16.84 7.34 0.78
N TYR A 153 -17.54 6.76 -0.19
CA TYR A 153 -17.29 5.42 -0.73
C TYR A 153 -16.82 5.43 -2.19
N GLY A 154 -16.56 6.62 -2.73
CA GLY A 154 -16.39 6.85 -4.15
C GLY A 154 -15.31 5.99 -4.80
N TYR A 155 -14.20 5.77 -4.10
CA TYR A 155 -13.11 4.95 -4.62
C TYR A 155 -13.52 3.49 -4.84
N PHE A 156 -14.25 2.92 -3.88
CA PHE A 156 -14.65 1.51 -3.99
C PHE A 156 -15.79 1.33 -4.99
N LYS A 157 -16.69 2.31 -5.12
CA LYS A 157 -17.66 2.33 -6.21
C LYS A 157 -16.96 2.33 -7.58
N PHE A 158 -15.96 3.21 -7.77
CA PHE A 158 -15.15 3.23 -8.99
C PHE A 158 -14.48 1.88 -9.25
N LEU A 159 -13.82 1.30 -8.25
CA LEU A 159 -13.13 0.02 -8.41
C LEU A 159 -14.09 -1.12 -8.78
N GLU A 160 -15.25 -1.21 -8.11
CA GLU A 160 -16.28 -2.19 -8.45
C GLU A 160 -16.78 -2.03 -9.90
N GLU A 161 -16.97 -0.80 -10.37
CA GLU A 161 -17.39 -0.51 -11.74
C GLU A 161 -16.32 -0.82 -12.80
N GLN A 162 -15.03 -0.67 -12.48
CA GLN A 162 -13.95 -0.90 -13.44
C GLN A 162 -13.48 -2.35 -13.53
N MET A 163 -13.40 -3.04 -12.40
CA MET A 163 -12.75 -4.36 -12.32
C MET A 163 -13.43 -5.32 -11.33
N GLY A 164 -14.55 -4.92 -10.72
CA GLY A 164 -15.24 -5.73 -9.71
C GLY A 164 -15.66 -7.11 -10.22
N SER A 165 -16.13 -7.19 -11.48
CA SER A 165 -16.55 -8.47 -12.09
C SER A 165 -15.40 -9.43 -12.38
N GLU A 166 -14.17 -8.94 -12.46
CA GLU A 166 -12.98 -9.76 -12.73
C GLU A 166 -12.37 -10.33 -11.44
N ILE A 167 -12.82 -9.83 -10.28
CA ILE A 167 -12.27 -10.19 -8.99
C ILE A 167 -13.24 -11.08 -8.25
N GLU A 168 -12.80 -12.31 -8.01
CA GLU A 168 -13.52 -13.31 -7.27
C GLU A 168 -12.76 -13.74 -6.01
N GLY A 169 -13.45 -14.51 -5.16
CA GLY A 169 -12.86 -15.06 -3.94
C GLY A 169 -12.67 -14.04 -2.81
N LYS A 170 -12.08 -14.54 -1.73
CA LYS A 170 -11.86 -13.81 -0.48
C LYS A 170 -10.39 -13.78 -0.04
N GLU A 171 -9.56 -14.61 -0.66
CA GLU A 171 -8.14 -14.70 -0.36
C GLU A 171 -7.39 -13.49 -0.91
N LEU A 172 -6.41 -13.01 -0.15
CA LEU A 172 -5.59 -11.86 -0.52
C LEU A 172 -4.37 -12.37 -1.29
N ASP A 173 -4.14 -11.79 -2.47
CA ASP A 173 -3.07 -12.19 -3.38
C ASP A 173 -1.80 -11.37 -3.15
N TYR A 174 -0.70 -11.80 -3.75
CA TYR A 174 0.55 -11.04 -3.83
C TYR A 174 1.16 -11.15 -5.22
N THR A 175 2.08 -10.25 -5.53
CA THR A 175 2.84 -10.27 -6.78
C THR A 175 4.32 -10.19 -6.49
N ILE A 176 5.09 -10.91 -7.29
CA ILE A 176 6.55 -10.85 -7.27
C ILE A 176 7.00 -10.19 -8.57
N ARG A 177 7.79 -9.13 -8.44
CA ARG A 177 8.56 -8.60 -9.57
C ARG A 177 10.02 -8.53 -9.19
N LEU A 178 10.80 -9.34 -9.88
CA LEU A 178 12.25 -9.25 -9.88
C LEU A 178 12.61 -8.29 -11.01
N ASN A 179 13.13 -7.12 -10.68
CA ASN A 179 13.68 -6.16 -11.66
C ASN A 179 15.09 -6.56 -12.05
#